data_AF-A0A4Q8QDK8-F1
#
_entry.id   AF-A0A4Q8QDK8-F1
#
_cell.length_a   1.000
_cell.length_b   1.000
_cell.length_c   1.000
_cell.angle_alpha   90.00
_cell.angle_beta   90.00
_cell.angle_gamma   90.00
#
_symmetry.space_group_name_H-M   'P 1'
#
loop_
_entity.id
_entity.type
_entity.pdbx_description
1 polymer ?
#
loop_
_entity_poly.entity_id
_entity_poly.type
_entity_poly.pdbx_seq_one_letter_code
_entity_poly.pdbx_strand_id
1 'polypeptide(L)'
;MIRKVVFLVLMITILFSCKKRTEVEAITEAYFYEIRYRDSDKIDYSYRLYESSADTLKIKALAYDVLGNELKRHGDGGFYLKSENKLYMLEGLKSNPSLGEIVYDFSKKDCTRYFHPFHRQVTNCFIGKTVDDKYKFSSTQNATDGYDWEIILDKNYRLIEKRSRSPLENFRSEIRVDKSKVPETVVNKVLSSPHSH
;
A
#
# COMPACT_ATOMS: atom_id res chain seq x y z
N MET A 1 39.49 -42.88 -22.55
CA MET A 1 39.50 -42.32 -21.18
C MET A 1 38.90 -40.92 -21.03
N ILE A 2 38.67 -40.17 -22.12
CA ILE A 2 38.26 -38.74 -22.08
C ILE A 2 36.75 -38.53 -21.83
N ARG A 3 35.89 -39.50 -22.20
CA ARG A 3 34.42 -39.38 -22.05
C ARG A 3 33.89 -39.41 -20.61
N LYS A 4 34.65 -39.93 -19.64
CA LYS A 4 34.20 -40.02 -18.23
C LYS A 4 34.46 -38.74 -17.43
N VAL A 5 35.39 -37.90 -17.86
CA VAL A 5 35.76 -36.66 -17.15
C VAL A 5 34.76 -35.54 -17.45
N VAL A 6 34.24 -35.45 -18.67
CA VAL A 6 33.26 -34.42 -19.06
C VAL A 6 31.93 -34.57 -18.32
N PHE A 7 31.50 -35.80 -18.03
CA PHE A 7 30.26 -36.06 -17.29
C PHE A 7 30.37 -35.71 -15.80
N LEU A 8 31.58 -35.80 -15.22
CA LEU A 8 31.81 -35.46 -13.81
C LEU A 8 31.81 -33.94 -13.59
N VAL A 9 32.32 -33.16 -14.54
CA VAL A 9 32.35 -31.69 -14.47
C VAL A 9 30.96 -31.08 -14.66
N LEU A 10 30.08 -31.71 -15.46
CA LEU A 10 28.69 -31.25 -15.63
C LEU A 10 27.82 -31.49 -14.39
N MET A 11 28.12 -32.54 -13.60
CA MET A 11 27.38 -32.85 -12.36
C MET A 11 27.72 -31.92 -11.20
N ILE A 12 28.94 -31.36 -11.17
CA ILE A 12 29.37 -30.43 -10.11
C ILE A 12 28.72 -29.05 -10.29
N THR A 13 28.47 -28.59 -11.51
CA THR A 13 27.82 -27.27 -11.74
C THR A 13 26.34 -27.26 -11.37
N ILE A 14 25.65 -28.41 -11.44
CA ILE A 14 24.24 -28.52 -11.03
C ILE A 14 24.11 -28.47 -9.49
N LEU A 15 25.10 -28.98 -8.73
CA LEU A 15 25.07 -28.98 -7.27
C LEU A 15 25.39 -27.60 -6.64
N PHE A 16 26.10 -26.71 -7.36
CA PHE A 16 26.38 -25.36 -6.88
C PHE A 16 25.33 -24.31 -7.27
N SER A 17 24.30 -24.67 -8.05
CA SER A 17 23.23 -23.74 -8.45
C SER A 17 22.03 -23.70 -7.48
N CYS A 18 22.09 -24.41 -6.35
CA CYS A 18 21.25 -24.11 -5.20
C CYS A 18 21.87 -22.94 -4.42
N LYS A 19 21.85 -21.75 -5.03
CA LYS A 19 22.07 -20.51 -4.31
C LYS A 19 21.06 -20.50 -3.17
N LYS A 20 21.51 -20.66 -1.92
CA LYS A 20 20.68 -20.55 -0.72
C LYS A 20 19.80 -19.32 -0.92
N ARG A 21 18.49 -19.56 -1.09
CA ARG A 21 17.50 -18.50 -1.14
C ARG A 21 17.59 -17.87 0.24
N THR A 22 18.29 -16.76 0.37
CA THR A 22 18.32 -15.99 1.61
C THR A 22 16.86 -15.71 1.92
N GLU A 23 16.35 -16.28 3.01
CA GLU A 23 15.00 -15.96 3.46
C GLU A 23 14.99 -14.46 3.72
N VAL A 24 14.29 -13.72 2.85
CA VAL A 24 14.14 -12.29 3.03
C VAL A 24 13.13 -12.10 4.13
N GLU A 25 13.63 -11.74 5.32
CA GLU A 25 12.81 -11.48 6.49
C GLU A 25 11.74 -10.43 6.16
N ALA A 26 10.49 -10.73 6.52
CA ALA A 26 9.38 -9.81 6.34
C ALA A 26 9.42 -8.73 7.42
N ILE A 27 9.39 -7.47 7.01
CA ILE A 27 9.30 -6.32 7.92
C ILE A 27 7.82 -5.93 8.02
N THR A 28 7.31 -5.88 9.24
CA THR A 28 5.94 -5.48 9.54
C THR A 28 5.92 -4.14 10.27
N GLU A 29 5.22 -3.16 9.72
CA GLU A 29 5.04 -1.84 10.30
C GLU A 29 3.56 -1.47 10.33
N ALA A 30 3.13 -0.80 11.40
CA ALA A 30 1.74 -0.44 11.60
C ALA A 30 1.60 1.04 11.93
N TYR A 31 0.56 1.68 11.40
CA TYR A 31 0.29 3.09 11.62
C TYR A 31 -1.19 3.34 11.86
N PHE A 32 -1.47 4.35 12.68
CA PHE A 32 -2.80 4.88 12.89
C PHE A 32 -3.01 6.15 12.08
N TYR A 33 -4.25 6.39 11.70
CA TYR A 33 -4.67 7.58 10.97
C TYR A 33 -5.94 8.15 11.58
N GLU A 34 -6.02 9.47 11.59
CA GLU A 34 -7.24 10.21 11.91
C GLU A 34 -7.98 10.52 10.60
N ILE A 35 -9.27 10.18 10.55
CA ILE A 35 -10.16 10.45 9.43
C ILE A 35 -11.12 11.57 9.82
N ARG A 36 -11.15 12.63 9.01
CA ARG A 36 -12.07 13.76 9.16
C ARG A 36 -13.05 13.85 8.01
N TYR A 37 -14.21 14.41 8.31
CA TYR A 37 -15.30 14.66 7.37
C TYR A 37 -15.46 16.17 7.13
N ARG A 38 -16.06 16.55 5.99
CA ARG A 38 -16.12 17.96 5.55
C ARG A 38 -17.15 18.75 6.35
N ASP A 39 -18.34 18.17 6.50
CA ASP A 39 -19.52 18.83 7.07
C ASP A 39 -19.90 18.25 8.43
N SER A 40 -18.91 17.73 9.17
CA SER A 40 -19.11 17.13 10.48
C SER A 40 -17.85 17.21 11.33
N ASP A 41 -18.03 17.42 12.63
CA ASP A 41 -16.98 17.27 13.64
C ASP A 41 -16.68 15.80 13.97
N LYS A 42 -17.35 14.86 13.28
CA LYS A 42 -17.09 13.43 13.41
C LYS A 42 -15.62 13.13 13.08
N ILE A 43 -15.01 12.32 13.92
CA ILE A 43 -13.67 11.76 13.73
C ILE A 43 -13.77 10.24 13.80
N ASP A 44 -13.27 9.60 12.76
CA ASP A 44 -13.05 8.15 12.70
C ASP A 44 -11.54 7.87 12.64
N TYR A 45 -11.14 6.63 12.84
CA TYR A 45 -9.74 6.23 12.85
C TYR A 45 -9.50 5.08 11.89
N SER A 46 -8.34 5.08 11.24
CA SER A 46 -7.88 3.92 10.47
C SER A 46 -6.62 3.33 11.05
N TYR A 47 -6.45 2.03 10.85
CA TYR A 47 -5.27 1.27 11.17
C TYR A 47 -4.77 0.60 9.89
N ARG A 48 -3.50 0.82 9.53
CA ARG A 48 -2.89 0.20 8.35
C ARG A 48 -1.65 -0.60 8.76
N LEU A 49 -1.65 -1.88 8.41
CA LEU A 49 -0.53 -2.81 8.55
C LEU A 49 0.15 -2.97 7.19
N TYR A 50 1.46 -2.74 7.17
CA TYR A 50 2.32 -2.87 6.00
C TYR A 50 3.28 -4.03 6.23
N GLU A 51 3.15 -5.08 5.45
CA GLU A 51 4.07 -6.23 5.44
C GLU A 51 4.93 -6.14 4.17
N SER A 52 6.22 -5.88 4.34
CA SER A 52 7.20 -5.79 3.24
C SER A 52 8.12 -7.00 3.24
N SER A 53 8.24 -7.70 2.12
CA SER A 53 9.25 -8.74 1.92
C SER A 53 9.86 -8.59 0.53
N ALA A 54 11.17 -8.32 0.49
CA ALA A 54 11.87 -7.90 -0.72
C ALA A 54 11.11 -6.77 -1.46
N ASP A 55 10.72 -7.03 -2.70
CA ASP A 55 10.01 -6.11 -3.57
C ASP A 55 8.49 -6.14 -3.37
N THR A 56 7.97 -7.07 -2.57
CA THR A 56 6.53 -7.15 -2.30
C THR A 56 6.12 -6.24 -1.15
N LEU A 57 4.92 -5.67 -1.28
CA LEU A 57 4.25 -4.90 -0.23
C LEU A 57 2.81 -5.37 -0.11
N LYS A 58 2.40 -5.80 1.07
CA LYS A 58 1.00 -6.10 1.39
C LYS A 58 0.48 -5.07 2.38
N ILE A 59 -0.69 -4.54 2.09
CA ILE A 59 -1.36 -3.52 2.91
C ILE A 59 -2.68 -4.10 3.38
N LYS A 60 -2.88 -4.11 4.70
CA LYS A 60 -4.19 -4.32 5.31
C LYS A 60 -4.64 -3.01 5.94
N ALA A 61 -5.85 -2.57 5.61
CA ALA A 61 -6.44 -1.36 6.16
C ALA A 61 -7.76 -1.71 6.85
N LEU A 62 -7.94 -1.18 8.06
CA LEU A 62 -9.14 -1.32 8.88
C LEU A 62 -9.56 0.08 9.32
N ALA A 63 -10.86 0.29 9.51
CA ALA A 63 -11.40 1.57 9.99
C ALA A 63 -12.31 1.34 11.19
N TYR A 64 -12.35 2.31 12.08
CA TYR A 64 -13.09 2.28 13.33
C TYR A 64 -13.72 3.63 13.62
N ASP A 65 -14.89 3.64 14.24
CA ASP A 65 -15.40 4.85 14.87
C ASP A 65 -14.65 5.15 16.18
N VAL A 66 -14.95 6.29 16.81
CA VAL A 66 -14.36 6.71 18.09
C VAL A 66 -14.63 5.73 19.25
N LEU A 67 -15.68 4.91 19.15
CA LEU A 67 -16.04 3.90 20.16
C LEU A 67 -15.31 2.57 19.94
N GLY A 68 -14.58 2.42 18.82
CA GLY A 68 -13.88 1.19 18.45
C GLY A 68 -14.74 0.19 17.69
N ASN A 69 -15.90 0.60 17.15
CA ASN A 69 -16.67 -0.26 16.26
C ASN A 69 -16.04 -0.26 14.87
N GLU A 70 -15.84 -1.45 14.30
CA GLU A 70 -15.26 -1.57 12.97
C GLU A 70 -16.23 -1.03 11.90
N LEU A 71 -15.70 -0.16 11.04
CA LEU A 71 -16.40 0.43 9.92
C LEU A 71 -16.06 -0.36 8.66
N LYS A 72 -17.08 -0.77 7.91
CA LYS A 72 -16.88 -1.39 6.60
C LYS A 72 -16.40 -0.34 5.61
N ARG A 73 -15.09 -0.32 5.34
CA ARG A 73 -14.49 0.42 4.22
C ARG A 73 -13.83 -0.56 3.26
N HIS A 74 -14.24 -0.53 2.00
CA HIS A 74 -13.67 -1.36 0.96
C HIS A 74 -12.56 -0.61 0.23
N GLY A 75 -11.51 -1.33 -0.20
CA GLY A 75 -10.57 -0.84 -1.21
C GLY A 75 -9.30 -0.15 -0.73
N ASP A 76 -9.02 -0.10 0.58
CA ASP A 76 -7.81 0.56 1.11
C ASP A 76 -6.63 -0.39 1.37
N GLY A 77 -6.81 -1.70 1.12
CA GLY A 77 -5.78 -2.73 1.23
C GLY A 77 -5.52 -3.44 -0.09
N GLY A 78 -4.40 -4.18 -0.17
CA GLY A 78 -4.01 -4.87 -1.40
C GLY A 78 -2.63 -5.51 -1.32
N PHE A 79 -2.24 -6.16 -2.42
CA PHE A 79 -0.92 -6.73 -2.64
C PHE A 79 -0.25 -6.02 -3.80
N TYR A 80 1.01 -5.67 -3.64
CA TYR A 80 1.73 -4.82 -4.56
C TYR A 80 3.16 -5.30 -4.80
N LEU A 81 3.71 -4.93 -5.94
CA LEU A 81 5.11 -5.12 -6.30
C LEU A 81 5.79 -3.76 -6.50
N LYS A 82 6.90 -3.55 -5.81
CA LYS A 82 7.80 -2.41 -5.97
C LYS A 82 8.81 -2.76 -7.06
N SER A 83 8.93 -1.93 -8.09
CA SER A 83 9.95 -2.11 -9.12
C SER A 83 10.29 -0.78 -9.76
N GLU A 84 11.57 -0.44 -9.89
CA GLU A 84 12.04 0.76 -10.60
C GLU A 84 11.33 2.06 -10.22
N ASN A 85 11.16 2.31 -8.91
CA ASN A 85 10.42 3.48 -8.37
C ASN A 85 8.91 3.51 -8.73
N LYS A 86 8.33 2.35 -9.05
CA LYS A 86 6.90 2.18 -9.29
C LYS A 86 6.30 1.20 -8.29
N LEU A 87 5.01 1.35 -8.05
CA LEU A 87 4.17 0.41 -7.33
C LEU A 87 3.12 -0.17 -8.26
N TYR A 88 3.21 -1.47 -8.50
CA TYR A 88 2.25 -2.23 -9.30
C TYR A 88 1.24 -2.91 -8.40
N MET A 89 -0.03 -2.88 -8.78
CA MET A 89 -1.02 -3.75 -8.16
C MET A 89 -0.77 -5.18 -8.61
N LEU A 90 -0.85 -6.14 -7.69
CA LEU A 90 -0.86 -7.55 -8.03
C LEU A 90 -2.31 -8.03 -8.11
N GLU A 91 -2.63 -8.72 -9.19
CA GLU A 91 -3.96 -9.24 -9.48
C GLU A 91 -3.97 -10.77 -9.44
N GLY A 92 -5.15 -11.37 -9.30
CA GLY A 92 -5.32 -12.82 -9.28
C GLY A 92 -5.15 -13.45 -7.89
N LEU A 93 -5.03 -14.78 -7.86
CA LEU A 93 -4.94 -15.54 -6.61
C LEU A 93 -3.54 -15.39 -6.01
N LYS A 94 -3.46 -15.42 -4.67
CA LYS A 94 -2.18 -15.34 -3.93
C LYS A 94 -1.14 -16.38 -4.37
N SER A 95 -1.59 -17.55 -4.82
CA SER A 95 -0.72 -18.63 -5.31
C SER A 95 -0.16 -18.40 -6.72
N ASN A 96 -0.79 -17.51 -7.50
CA ASN A 96 -0.37 -17.19 -8.87
C ASN A 96 -0.75 -15.74 -9.21
N PRO A 97 -0.09 -14.74 -8.59
CA PRO A 97 -0.39 -13.35 -8.87
C PRO A 97 0.15 -12.96 -10.24
N SER A 98 -0.61 -12.18 -10.99
CA SER A 98 -0.15 -11.51 -12.20
C SER A 98 0.21 -10.06 -11.88
N LEU A 99 1.19 -9.53 -12.62
CA LEU A 99 1.50 -8.10 -12.57
C LEU A 99 0.33 -7.33 -13.19
N GLY A 100 -0.32 -6.49 -12.38
CA GLY A 100 -1.39 -5.60 -12.81
C GLY A 100 -0.87 -4.21 -13.16
N GLU A 101 -1.75 -3.23 -13.04
CA GLU A 101 -1.48 -1.85 -13.43
C GLU A 101 -0.57 -1.10 -12.44
N ILE A 102 0.07 -0.03 -12.92
CA ILE A 102 0.88 0.86 -12.10
C ILE A 102 -0.03 1.81 -11.31
N VAL A 103 0.00 1.68 -9.98
CA VAL A 103 -0.75 2.53 -9.07
C VAL A 103 0.00 3.84 -8.81
N TYR A 104 1.32 3.78 -8.62
CA TYR A 104 2.16 4.96 -8.46
C TYR A 104 3.48 4.83 -9.23
N ASP A 105 3.89 5.90 -9.91
CA ASP A 105 5.19 6.00 -10.58
C ASP A 105 5.92 7.23 -10.06
N PHE A 106 7.04 7.04 -9.37
CA PHE A 106 7.83 8.12 -8.78
C PHE A 106 8.94 8.60 -9.73
N SER A 107 9.11 7.95 -10.88
CA SER A 107 10.26 8.13 -11.77
C SER A 107 10.14 9.34 -12.70
N LYS A 108 8.92 9.78 -13.03
CA LYS A 108 8.65 10.89 -13.95
C LYS A 108 7.38 11.64 -13.55
N LYS A 109 7.21 12.88 -14.03
CA LYS A 109 5.97 13.68 -13.88
C LYS A 109 4.86 13.15 -14.80
N ASP A 110 4.71 11.84 -14.89
CA ASP A 110 3.70 11.20 -15.72
C ASP A 110 2.49 10.80 -14.85
N CYS A 111 1.34 10.70 -15.49
CA CYS A 111 0.12 10.19 -14.88
C CYS A 111 -0.07 8.72 -15.25
N THR A 112 -0.25 7.86 -14.27
CA THR A 112 -0.68 6.48 -14.49
C THR A 112 -2.19 6.39 -14.37
N ARG A 113 -2.80 5.55 -15.21
CA ARG A 113 -4.23 5.24 -15.14
C ARG A 113 -4.36 3.77 -14.79
N TYR A 114 -5.27 3.46 -13.88
CA TYR A 114 -5.57 2.10 -13.49
C TYR A 114 -7.05 1.94 -13.12
N PHE A 115 -7.54 0.71 -13.15
CA PHE A 115 -8.87 0.29 -12.77
C PHE A 115 -8.85 -0.28 -11.34
N HIS A 116 -9.35 0.50 -10.40
CA HIS A 116 -9.60 0.07 -9.04
C HIS A 116 -10.96 -0.64 -8.93
N PRO A 117 -11.08 -1.80 -8.27
CA PRO A 117 -12.35 -2.52 -8.17
C PRO A 117 -13.49 -1.71 -7.54
N PHE A 118 -13.18 -0.78 -6.64
CA PHE A 118 -14.17 0.07 -5.96
C PHE A 118 -14.22 1.51 -6.48
N HIS A 119 -13.14 1.99 -7.09
CA HIS A 119 -13.01 3.39 -7.55
C HIS A 119 -13.00 3.51 -9.08
N ARG A 120 -13.19 2.38 -9.77
CA ARG A 120 -13.19 2.27 -11.23
C ARG A 120 -11.93 2.91 -11.80
N GLN A 121 -12.04 3.76 -12.82
CA GLN A 121 -10.90 4.38 -13.46
C GLN A 121 -10.31 5.49 -12.58
N VAL A 122 -9.12 5.24 -12.05
CA VAL A 122 -8.33 6.17 -11.25
C VAL A 122 -7.13 6.65 -12.07
N THR A 123 -6.84 7.94 -12.02
CA THR A 123 -5.64 8.55 -12.59
C THR A 123 -4.78 9.10 -11.46
N ASN A 124 -3.53 8.64 -11.33
CA ASN A 124 -2.57 9.13 -10.36
C ASN A 124 -1.42 9.85 -11.07
N CYS A 125 -1.22 11.12 -10.78
CA CYS A 125 -0.13 11.92 -11.33
C CYS A 125 0.89 12.27 -10.27
N PHE A 126 2.17 12.01 -10.53
CA PHE A 126 3.24 12.45 -9.64
C PHE A 126 3.44 13.96 -9.73
N ILE A 127 3.27 14.65 -8.60
CA ILE A 127 3.45 16.11 -8.52
C ILE A 127 4.91 16.44 -8.22
N GLY A 128 5.55 15.66 -7.33
CA GLY A 128 6.93 15.87 -6.92
C GLY A 128 7.20 15.42 -5.50
N LYS A 129 8.39 15.74 -5.00
CA LYS A 129 8.78 15.50 -3.60
C LYS A 129 8.40 16.68 -2.72
N THR A 130 8.03 16.41 -1.47
CA THR A 130 7.90 17.43 -0.43
C THR A 130 9.25 17.71 0.23
N VAL A 131 9.28 18.67 1.16
CA VAL A 131 10.50 19.09 1.89
C VAL A 131 11.15 17.93 2.69
N ASP A 132 10.39 16.91 3.06
CA ASP A 132 10.86 15.76 3.86
C ASP A 132 11.09 14.48 3.04
N ASP A 133 11.40 14.60 1.75
CA ASP A 133 11.55 13.46 0.82
C ASP A 133 10.31 12.54 0.74
N LYS A 134 9.12 13.08 1.01
CA LYS A 134 7.84 12.39 0.80
C LYS A 134 7.37 12.62 -0.64
N TYR A 135 6.63 11.67 -1.20
CA TYR A 135 6.17 11.72 -2.58
C TYR A 135 4.72 12.18 -2.65
N LYS A 136 4.45 13.22 -3.44
CA LYS A 136 3.15 13.86 -3.56
C LYS A 136 2.48 13.51 -4.89
N PHE A 137 1.21 13.13 -4.85
CA PHE A 137 0.38 12.76 -5.99
C PHE A 137 -0.94 13.53 -6.00
N SER A 138 -1.46 13.79 -7.20
CA SER A 138 -2.90 13.99 -7.40
C SER A 138 -3.51 12.69 -7.88
N SER A 139 -4.68 12.35 -7.35
CA SER A 139 -5.47 11.18 -7.73
C SER A 139 -6.86 11.64 -8.14
N THR A 140 -7.35 11.24 -9.30
CA THR A 140 -8.67 11.59 -9.81
C THR A 140 -9.42 10.33 -10.20
N GLN A 141 -10.65 10.16 -9.68
CA GLN A 141 -11.56 9.14 -10.18
C GLN A 141 -12.36 9.70 -11.35
N ASN A 142 -12.00 9.30 -12.57
CA ASN A 142 -12.63 9.82 -13.79
C ASN A 142 -14.08 9.34 -13.96
N ALA A 143 -14.44 8.20 -13.36
CA ALA A 143 -15.74 7.56 -13.58
C ALA A 143 -16.86 8.11 -12.67
N THR A 144 -16.52 8.88 -11.64
CA THR A 144 -17.46 9.33 -10.60
C THR A 144 -17.52 10.85 -10.48
N ASP A 145 -17.14 11.58 -11.54
CA ASP A 145 -17.11 13.05 -11.66
C ASP A 145 -16.80 13.74 -10.33
N GLY A 146 -15.51 13.86 -10.03
CA GLY A 146 -15.05 14.79 -9.02
C GLY A 146 -14.58 14.20 -7.71
N TYR A 147 -14.31 12.89 -7.60
CA TYR A 147 -13.57 12.35 -6.46
C TYR A 147 -12.06 12.54 -6.69
N ASP A 148 -11.58 13.72 -6.31
CA ASP A 148 -10.19 14.13 -6.42
C ASP A 148 -9.49 14.13 -5.07
N TRP A 149 -8.31 13.55 -5.02
CA TRP A 149 -7.47 13.49 -3.83
C TRP A 149 -6.07 14.02 -4.08
N GLU A 150 -5.51 14.62 -3.05
CA GLU A 150 -4.08 14.77 -2.89
C GLU A 150 -3.57 13.66 -1.98
N ILE A 151 -2.53 12.93 -2.40
CA ILE A 151 -1.97 11.80 -1.66
C ILE A 151 -0.49 12.07 -1.42
N ILE A 152 -0.04 11.88 -0.18
CA ILE A 152 1.36 11.94 0.22
C ILE A 152 1.76 10.57 0.77
N LEU A 153 2.81 10.00 0.18
CA LEU A 153 3.41 8.74 0.58
C LEU A 153 4.83 8.96 1.07
N ASP A 154 5.33 8.09 1.95
CA ASP A 154 6.76 8.02 2.22
C ASP A 154 7.52 7.21 1.16
N LYS A 155 8.84 7.14 1.30
CA LYS A 155 9.74 6.42 0.36
C LYS A 155 9.47 4.91 0.24
N ASN A 156 8.72 4.33 1.16
CA ASN A 156 8.35 2.93 1.17
C ASN A 156 6.89 2.71 0.75
N TYR A 157 6.27 3.68 0.06
CA TYR A 157 4.89 3.65 -0.42
C TYR A 157 3.83 3.60 0.70
N ARG A 158 4.19 3.97 1.93
CA ARG A 158 3.23 3.98 3.06
C ARG A 158 2.53 5.33 3.12
N LEU A 159 1.23 5.33 3.39
CA LEU A 159 0.41 6.53 3.39
C LEU A 159 0.84 7.48 4.51
N ILE A 160 1.02 8.75 4.21
CA ILE A 160 1.21 9.81 5.21
C ILE A 160 -0.07 10.62 5.33
N GLU A 161 -0.64 10.98 4.18
CA GLU A 161 -1.79 11.86 4.12
C GLU A 161 -2.59 11.64 2.84
N LYS A 162 -3.91 11.66 2.94
CA LYS A 162 -4.85 11.72 1.83
C LYS A 162 -5.84 12.84 2.12
N ARG A 163 -6.00 13.81 1.21
CA ARG A 163 -6.96 14.92 1.34
C ARG A 163 -7.90 14.95 0.16
N SER A 164 -9.20 15.08 0.43
CA SER A 164 -10.18 15.31 -0.64
C SER A 164 -10.21 16.76 -1.08
N ARG A 165 -10.08 16.94 -2.39
CA ARG A 165 -10.35 18.19 -3.09
C ARG A 165 -11.78 18.23 -3.63
N SER A 166 -12.48 17.09 -3.61
CA SER A 166 -13.87 16.98 -4.02
C SER A 166 -14.80 17.74 -3.08
N PRO A 167 -15.69 18.60 -3.57
CA PRO A 167 -16.83 19.08 -2.79
C PRO A 167 -17.95 18.05 -2.68
N LEU A 168 -17.93 16.98 -3.49
CA LEU A 168 -18.98 15.96 -3.56
C LEU A 168 -18.77 14.82 -2.56
N GLU A 169 -17.58 14.73 -1.99
CA GLU A 169 -17.22 13.70 -1.04
C GLU A 169 -17.29 14.25 0.40
N ASN A 170 -18.00 13.54 1.28
CA ASN A 170 -18.04 13.89 2.71
C ASN A 170 -16.69 13.64 3.40
N PHE A 171 -15.85 12.76 2.86
CA PHE A 171 -14.48 12.57 3.34
C PHE A 171 -13.64 13.84 3.09
N ARG A 172 -12.95 14.33 4.12
CA ARG A 172 -12.08 15.49 4.04
C ARG A 172 -10.61 15.08 4.01
N SER A 173 -10.19 14.25 4.98
CA SER A 173 -8.79 13.84 5.08
C SER A 173 -8.60 12.55 5.88
N GLU A 174 -7.52 11.83 5.59
CA GLU A 174 -6.96 10.73 6.37
C GLU A 174 -5.47 11.04 6.58
N ILE A 175 -5.05 11.25 7.82
CA ILE A 175 -3.71 11.73 8.16
C ILE A 175 -3.09 10.80 9.19
N ARG A 176 -1.83 10.38 8.96
CA ARG A 176 -1.08 9.54 9.91
C ARG A 176 -0.90 10.29 11.23
N VAL A 177 -1.22 9.63 12.34
CA VAL A 177 -1.11 10.20 13.70
C VAL A 177 -0.37 9.26 14.64
N ASP A 178 0.21 9.83 15.70
CA ASP A 178 0.79 9.04 16.79
C ASP A 178 -0.30 8.24 17.50
N LYS A 179 0.05 7.03 17.94
CA LYS A 179 -0.85 6.15 18.70
C LYS A 179 -1.46 6.84 19.92
N SER A 180 -0.73 7.76 20.56
CA SER A 180 -1.22 8.52 21.73
C SER A 180 -2.37 9.48 21.42
N LYS A 181 -2.60 9.82 20.15
CA LYS A 181 -3.72 10.66 19.70
C LYS A 181 -4.96 9.82 19.38
N VAL A 182 -4.87 8.50 19.44
CA VAL A 182 -5.96 7.58 19.13
C VAL A 182 -6.64 7.14 20.43
N PRO A 183 -7.98 7.14 20.49
CA PRO A 183 -8.71 6.64 21.65
C PRO A 183 -8.28 5.22 22.03
N GLU A 184 -8.11 4.98 23.34
CA GLU A 184 -7.70 3.67 23.85
C GLU A 184 -8.67 2.55 23.45
N THR A 185 -9.96 2.86 23.34
CA THR A 185 -11.01 1.95 22.83
C THR A 185 -10.65 1.38 21.46
N VAL A 186 -10.23 2.25 20.53
CA VAL A 186 -9.82 1.88 19.17
C VAL A 186 -8.51 1.10 19.20
N VAL A 187 -7.52 1.57 19.96
CA VAL A 187 -6.22 0.91 20.10
C VAL A 187 -6.40 -0.53 20.61
N ASN A 188 -7.17 -0.71 21.68
CA ASN A 188 -7.42 -2.02 22.27
C ASN A 188 -8.16 -2.92 21.30
N LYS A 189 -9.12 -2.38 20.53
CA LYS A 189 -9.83 -3.16 19.51
C LYS A 189 -8.87 -3.69 18.45
N VAL A 190 -7.98 -2.85 17.93
CA VAL A 190 -6.99 -3.23 16.93
C VAL A 190 -6.06 -4.32 17.45
N LEU A 191 -5.53 -4.14 18.67
CA LEU A 191 -4.57 -5.07 19.27
C LEU A 191 -5.21 -6.41 19.69
N SER A 192 -6.51 -6.42 19.97
CA SER A 192 -7.26 -7.65 20.28
C SER A 192 -7.73 -8.42 19.04
N SER A 193 -7.60 -7.84 17.84
CA SER A 193 -8.03 -8.47 16.61
C SER A 193 -7.06 -9.60 16.22
N PRO A 194 -7.51 -10.75 15.73
CA PRO A 194 -6.64 -11.85 15.24
C PRO A 194 -5.86 -11.49 13.96
N HIS A 195 -5.72 -10.20 13.68
CA HIS A 195 -5.19 -9.59 12.48
C HIS A 195 -4.03 -8.64 12.78
N SER A 196 -3.69 -8.45 14.06
CA SER A 196 -2.58 -7.63 14.55
C SER A 196 -1.28 -8.42 14.81
N HIS A 197 -1.24 -9.69 14.42
CA HIS A 197 -0.05 -10.57 14.51
C HIS A 197 0.33 -11.12 13.13
#